data_AF-A0A9Q3GFS5-F1
#
_entry.id   AF-A0A9Q3GFS5-F1
#
_cell.length_a   1.000
_cell.length_b   1.000
_cell.length_c   1.000
_cell.angle_alpha   90.00
_cell.angle_beta   90.00
_cell.angle_gamma   90.00
#
_symmetry.space_group_name_H-M   'P 1'
#
loop_
_entity.id
_entity.type
_entity.pdbx_description
1 polymer ?
#
loop_
_entity_poly.entity_id
_entity_poly.type
_entity_poly.pdbx_seq_one_letter_code
_entity_poly.pdbx_strand_id
1 'polypeptide(L)'
;MKTPLPLTQMVHHPENDESADESRIKTRIIQLDRLNWVQCSCQMKNYLKGCGYQELLNSPSDSVKFTPKYKRKNSAALAMLWTLVCYDLQGVLLENQDSFFDAGEALGDACGRNSIIPTCEALF
;
A
#
# COMPACT_ATOMS: atom_id res chain seq x y z
N MET A 1 -20.10 -39.83 -41.63
CA MET A 1 -20.03 -41.04 -40.77
C MET A 1 -18.70 -41.03 -40.02
N LYS A 2 -18.77 -41.43 -38.75
CA LYS A 2 -17.70 -41.62 -37.75
C LYS A 2 -17.34 -40.40 -36.88
N THR A 3 -17.56 -40.68 -35.61
CA THR A 3 -17.64 -39.93 -34.35
C THR A 3 -16.27 -39.53 -33.79
N PRO A 4 -16.21 -38.60 -32.82
CA PRO A 4 -15.03 -38.32 -32.02
C PRO A 4 -14.87 -39.36 -30.90
N LEU A 5 -13.63 -39.63 -30.46
CA LEU A 5 -13.37 -40.37 -29.22
C LEU A 5 -12.24 -39.72 -28.40
N PRO A 6 -12.30 -39.83 -27.06
CA PRO A 6 -11.57 -39.01 -26.09
C PRO A 6 -10.26 -39.67 -25.64
N LEU A 7 -9.32 -38.87 -25.12
CA LEU A 7 -8.21 -39.37 -24.31
C LEU A 7 -8.51 -39.10 -22.83
N THR A 8 -8.97 -40.17 -22.21
CA THR A 8 -9.16 -40.41 -20.79
C THR A 8 -7.83 -40.39 -20.04
N GLN A 9 -7.83 -39.71 -18.89
CA GLN A 9 -7.07 -39.97 -17.64
C GLN A 9 -5.56 -40.26 -17.73
N MET A 10 -4.76 -39.31 -17.25
CA MET A 10 -3.55 -39.63 -16.48
C MET A 10 -3.82 -39.29 -15.01
N VAL A 11 -4.13 -40.34 -14.24
CA VAL A 11 -4.00 -40.34 -12.78
C VAL A 11 -2.52 -40.50 -12.49
N HIS A 12 -1.93 -39.54 -11.78
CA HIS A 12 -0.73 -39.80 -10.98
C HIS A 12 -1.02 -39.32 -9.55
N HIS A 13 -0.80 -40.24 -8.61
CA HIS A 13 -1.01 -40.08 -7.19
C HIS A 13 -0.16 -38.94 -6.63
N PRO A 14 -0.65 -38.15 -5.65
CA PRO A 14 0.21 -37.32 -4.85
C PRO A 14 0.90 -38.19 -3.78
N GLU A 15 2.21 -38.39 -3.93
CA GLU A 15 3.06 -38.79 -2.82
C GLU A 15 3.29 -37.57 -1.93
N ASN A 16 2.94 -37.77 -0.66
CA ASN A 16 3.07 -36.84 0.43
C ASN A 16 4.53 -36.87 0.89
N ASP A 17 5.23 -35.74 0.90
CA ASP A 17 6.32 -35.57 1.87
C ASP A 17 6.55 -34.11 2.25
N GLU A 18 6.82 -33.96 3.53
CA GLU A 18 6.47 -32.84 4.37
C GLU A 18 7.45 -31.65 4.31
N SER A 19 6.94 -30.51 4.77
CA SER A 19 7.66 -29.51 5.56
C SER A 19 8.66 -28.60 4.85
N ALA A 20 8.13 -27.48 4.38
CA ALA A 20 8.62 -26.20 4.88
C ALA A 20 7.39 -25.33 5.14
N ASP A 21 6.87 -25.39 6.37
CA ASP A 21 6.02 -24.34 6.91
C ASP A 21 6.89 -23.08 7.02
N GLU A 22 7.16 -22.47 5.87
CA GLU A 22 7.52 -21.07 5.80
C GLU A 22 6.35 -20.36 6.45
N SER A 23 6.51 -20.03 7.73
CA SER A 23 5.87 -18.90 8.37
C SER A 23 6.25 -17.65 7.57
N ARG A 24 5.70 -17.54 6.34
CA ARG A 24 5.47 -16.30 5.67
C ARG A 24 4.62 -15.57 6.67
N ILE A 25 5.27 -14.67 7.41
CA ILE A 25 4.60 -13.55 8.05
C ILE A 25 3.75 -12.98 6.92
N LYS A 26 2.50 -13.42 6.85
CA LYS A 26 1.48 -12.85 6.00
C LYS A 26 1.29 -11.51 6.65
N THR A 27 2.14 -10.55 6.27
CA THR A 27 1.97 -9.16 6.60
C THR A 27 0.57 -8.86 6.12
N ARG A 28 -0.40 -8.91 7.05
CA ARG A 28 -1.77 -8.55 6.75
C ARG A 28 -1.66 -7.09 6.42
N ILE A 29 -1.64 -6.82 5.13
CA ILE A 29 -1.79 -5.51 4.59
C ILE A 29 -3.20 -5.09 5.01
N ILE A 30 -3.27 -4.27 6.06
CA ILE A 30 -4.53 -3.72 6.51
C ILE A 30 -4.89 -2.63 5.51
N GLN A 31 -6.08 -2.75 4.93
CA GLN A 31 -6.60 -1.73 4.05
C GLN A 31 -6.83 -0.45 4.87
N LEU A 32 -6.27 0.66 4.41
CA LEU A 32 -6.41 1.96 5.03
C LEU A 32 -7.88 2.40 5.01
N ASP A 33 -8.39 2.71 6.19
CA ASP A 33 -9.65 3.41 6.42
C ASP A 33 -9.41 4.65 7.30
N ARG A 34 -10.48 5.37 7.65
CA ARG A 34 -10.39 6.61 8.44
C ARG A 34 -9.93 6.39 9.89
N LEU A 35 -10.00 5.17 10.41
CA LEU A 35 -9.74 4.85 11.81
C LEU A 35 -8.34 4.27 12.03
N ASN A 36 -7.72 3.70 10.99
CA ASN A 36 -6.46 2.96 11.10
C ASN A 36 -5.23 3.69 10.51
N TRP A 37 -5.37 4.98 10.17
CA TRP A 37 -4.31 5.80 9.57
C TRP A 37 -2.96 5.74 10.28
N VAL A 38 -2.94 5.82 11.61
CA VAL A 38 -1.68 5.80 12.39
C VAL A 38 -0.93 4.49 12.17
N GLN A 39 -1.64 3.36 12.19
CA GLN A 39 -1.05 2.04 11.98
C GLN A 39 -0.60 1.85 10.52
N CYS A 40 -1.47 2.16 9.56
CA CYS A 40 -1.16 2.03 8.13
C CYS A 40 0.00 2.95 7.71
N SER A 41 0.01 4.21 8.15
CA SER A 41 1.10 5.14 7.83
C SER A 41 2.44 4.71 8.42
N CYS A 42 2.46 4.09 9.61
CA CYS A 42 3.67 3.50 10.17
C CYS A 42 4.19 2.33 9.31
N GLN A 43 3.30 1.43 8.88
CA GLN A 43 3.64 0.31 8.00
C GLN A 43 4.17 0.79 6.64
N MET A 44 3.51 1.77 6.03
CA MET A 44 3.93 2.38 4.76
C MET A 44 5.33 3.01 4.88
N LYS A 45 5.58 3.77 5.95
CA LYS A 45 6.90 4.39 6.21
C LYS A 45 8.00 3.34 6.35
N ASN A 46 7.73 2.26 7.08
CA ASN A 46 8.70 1.18 7.27
C ASN A 46 8.96 0.41 5.98
N TYR A 47 7.91 0.15 5.18
CA TYR A 47 8.06 -0.45 3.86
C TYR A 47 8.95 0.40 2.94
N LEU A 48 8.68 1.72 2.84
CA LEU A 48 9.49 2.62 2.02
C LEU A 48 10.95 2.69 2.47
N LYS A 49 11.20 2.66 3.78
CA LYS A 49 12.56 2.55 4.32
C LYS A 49 13.23 1.24 3.91
N GLY A 50 12.52 0.11 3.99
CA GLY A 50 13.03 -1.20 3.55
C GLY A 50 13.35 -1.25 2.05
N CYS A 51 12.61 -0.53 1.22
CA CYS A 51 12.85 -0.42 -0.22
C CYS A 51 13.95 0.60 -0.60
N GLY A 52 14.50 1.35 0.37
CA GLY A 52 15.44 2.45 0.07
C GLY A 52 14.78 3.65 -0.59
N TYR A 53 13.50 3.90 -0.31
CA TYR A 53 12.67 4.99 -0.85
C TYR A 53 12.43 6.09 0.19
N GLN A 54 13.37 6.29 1.13
CA GLN A 54 13.22 7.25 2.23
C GLN A 54 13.03 8.69 1.72
N GLU A 55 13.56 9.01 0.54
CA GLU A 55 13.38 10.33 -0.05
C GLU A 55 11.91 10.70 -0.33
N LEU A 56 11.02 9.71 -0.48
CA LEU A 56 9.59 9.94 -0.73
C LEU A 56 8.81 10.35 0.52
N LEU A 57 9.42 10.23 1.71
CA LEU A 57 8.79 10.56 2.99
C LEU A 57 8.82 12.06 3.31
N ASN A 58 9.52 12.85 2.50
CA ASN A 58 9.63 14.29 2.65
C ASN A 58 9.17 14.98 1.37
N SER A 59 8.75 16.24 1.50
CA SER A 59 8.47 17.08 0.34
C SER A 59 9.73 17.15 -0.55
N PRO A 60 9.67 16.71 -1.81
CA PRO A 60 10.84 16.69 -2.67
C PRO A 60 11.11 18.09 -3.23
N SER A 61 12.39 18.46 -3.38
CA SER A 61 12.74 19.66 -4.14
C SER A 61 12.42 19.48 -5.63
N ASP A 62 12.15 20.58 -6.35
CA ASP A 62 11.82 20.53 -7.78
C ASP A 62 12.89 19.81 -8.61
N SER A 63 14.16 20.04 -8.30
CA SER A 63 15.29 19.37 -8.97
C SER A 63 15.26 17.84 -8.84
N VAL A 64 14.74 17.32 -7.72
CA VAL A 64 14.63 15.88 -7.45
C VAL A 64 13.38 15.30 -8.09
N LYS A 65 12.24 16.00 -8.04
CA LYS A 65 10.93 15.56 -8.59
C LYS A 65 11.02 15.15 -10.06
N PHE A 66 11.87 15.82 -10.84
CA PHE A 66 12.00 15.55 -12.28
C PHE A 66 12.97 14.43 -12.63
N THR A 67 13.75 13.92 -11.68
CA THR A 67 14.71 12.85 -11.96
C THR A 67 13.99 11.53 -12.32
N PRO A 68 14.47 10.77 -13.32
CA PRO A 68 13.88 9.48 -13.67
C PRO A 68 13.85 8.50 -12.49
N LYS A 69 14.88 8.55 -11.63
CA LYS A 69 14.99 7.72 -10.43
C LYS A 69 13.87 8.04 -9.44
N TYR A 70 13.63 9.32 -9.16
CA TYR A 70 12.54 9.74 -8.28
C TYR A 70 11.19 9.33 -8.84
N LYS A 71 10.92 9.65 -10.12
CA LYS A 71 9.65 9.30 -10.79
C LYS A 71 9.33 7.82 -10.67
N ARG A 72 10.30 6.94 -10.94
CA ARG A 72 10.12 5.49 -10.82
C ARG A 72 9.75 5.06 -9.40
N LYS A 73 10.45 5.57 -8.38
CA LYS A 73 10.15 5.28 -6.98
C LYS A 73 8.78 5.79 -6.58
N ASN A 74 8.47 7.03 -6.96
CA ASN A 74 7.20 7.69 -6.68
C ASN A 74 6.02 6.90 -7.28
N SER A 75 6.10 6.53 -8.57
CA SER A 75 5.06 5.73 -9.22
C SER A 75 4.87 4.36 -8.55
N ALA A 76 5.96 3.69 -8.15
CA ALA A 76 5.86 2.41 -7.45
C ALA A 76 5.21 2.56 -6.06
N ALA A 77 5.57 3.62 -5.32
CA ALA A 77 5.01 3.90 -4.01
C ALA A 77 3.52 4.29 -4.09
N LEU A 78 3.12 5.10 -5.08
CA LEU A 78 1.73 5.43 -5.34
C LEU A 78 0.92 4.20 -5.75
N ALA A 79 1.45 3.35 -6.62
CA ALA A 79 0.77 2.10 -7.00
C ALA A 79 0.53 1.18 -5.79
N MET A 80 1.49 1.11 -4.87
CA MET A 80 1.30 0.42 -3.60
C MET A 80 0.23 1.11 -2.75
N LEU A 81 0.28 2.43 -2.59
CA LEU A 81 -0.72 3.18 -1.84
C LEU A 81 -2.15 2.95 -2.37
N TRP A 82 -2.31 2.89 -3.69
CA TRP A 82 -3.57 2.57 -4.36
C TRP A 82 -4.16 1.20 -4.00
N THR A 83 -3.32 0.19 -3.75
CA THR A 83 -3.81 -1.14 -3.30
C THR A 83 -4.12 -1.17 -1.80
N LEU A 84 -3.60 -0.20 -1.06
CA LEU A 84 -3.77 -0.09 0.39
C LEU A 84 -5.02 0.68 0.77
N VAL A 85 -5.54 1.60 -0.05
CA VAL A 85 -6.68 2.43 0.36
C VAL A 85 -8.04 1.74 0.19
N CYS A 86 -8.98 2.02 1.09
CA CYS A 86 -10.39 1.68 0.89
C CYS A 86 -11.03 2.57 -0.17
N TYR A 87 -12.17 2.12 -0.71
CA TYR A 87 -12.91 2.82 -1.75
C TYR A 87 -13.22 4.28 -1.39
N ASP A 88 -13.61 4.52 -0.14
CA ASP A 88 -13.98 5.86 0.36
C ASP A 88 -12.82 6.86 0.37
N LEU A 89 -11.57 6.38 0.28
CA LEU A 89 -10.36 7.20 0.26
C LEU A 89 -9.73 7.29 -1.14
N GLN A 90 -10.26 6.58 -2.14
CA GLN A 90 -9.73 6.63 -3.50
C GLN A 90 -9.86 8.03 -4.13
N GLY A 91 -10.93 8.78 -3.81
CA GLY A 91 -11.09 10.16 -4.26
C GLY A 91 -9.95 11.07 -3.80
N VAL A 92 -9.49 10.89 -2.56
CA VAL A 92 -8.35 11.62 -1.99
C VAL A 92 -7.07 11.35 -2.77
N LEU A 93 -6.86 10.09 -3.20
CA LEU A 93 -5.70 9.74 -4.03
C LEU A 93 -5.79 10.31 -5.44
N LEU A 94 -6.96 10.32 -6.08
CA LEU A 94 -7.14 10.89 -7.42
C LEU A 94 -6.73 12.37 -7.46
N GLU A 95 -7.09 13.11 -6.42
CA GLU A 95 -6.83 14.55 -6.32
C GLU A 95 -5.37 14.87 -5.95
N ASN A 96 -4.61 13.91 -5.41
CA ASN A 96 -3.27 14.14 -4.83
C ASN A 96 -2.19 13.18 -5.38
N GLN A 97 -2.32 12.76 -6.65
CA GLN A 97 -1.44 11.74 -7.26
C GLN A 97 -0.07 12.24 -7.75
N ASP A 98 0.27 13.52 -7.55
CA ASP A 98 1.52 14.11 -8.04
C ASP A 98 2.75 13.54 -7.32
N SER A 99 2.64 13.32 -6.01
CA SER A 99 3.69 12.67 -5.24
C SER A 99 3.14 11.79 -4.12
N PHE A 100 3.90 10.77 -3.75
CA PHE A 100 3.59 9.93 -2.59
C PHE A 100 3.48 10.77 -1.30
N PHE A 101 4.33 11.79 -1.15
CA PHE A 101 4.30 12.69 0.00
C PHE A 101 2.95 13.42 0.07
N ASP A 102 2.54 14.06 -1.02
CA ASP A 102 1.29 14.84 -1.07
C ASP A 102 0.07 13.93 -0.86
N ALA A 103 0.05 12.75 -1.49
CA ALA A 103 -0.99 11.74 -1.28
C ALA A 103 -1.06 11.28 0.19
N GLY A 104 0.09 11.06 0.82
CA GLY A 104 0.19 10.65 2.22
C GLY A 104 -0.31 11.74 3.17
N GLU A 105 0.01 13.01 2.93
CA GLU A 105 -0.50 14.10 3.76
C GLU A 105 -2.01 14.26 3.60
N ALA A 106 -2.52 14.27 2.36
CA ALA A 106 -3.95 14.38 2.08
C ALA A 106 -4.77 13.24 2.70
N LEU A 107 -4.26 12.00 2.66
CA LEU A 107 -4.89 10.88 3.36
C LEU A 107 -4.90 11.07 4.87
N GLY A 108 -3.81 11.59 5.44
CA GLY A 108 -3.76 11.89 6.87
C GLY A 108 -4.81 12.92 7.29
N ASP A 109 -4.99 13.96 6.49
CA ASP A 109 -5.98 14.99 6.71
C ASP A 109 -7.40 14.43 6.59
N ALA A 110 -7.67 13.64 5.55
CA ALA A 110 -8.95 12.96 5.36
C ALA A 110 -9.27 11.96 6.48
N CYS A 111 -8.26 11.37 7.12
CA CYS A 111 -8.40 10.49 8.27
C CYS A 111 -8.40 11.25 9.62
N GLY A 112 -8.44 12.58 9.61
CA GLY A 112 -8.58 13.38 10.82
C GLY A 112 -7.30 13.51 11.65
N ARG A 113 -6.11 13.33 11.05
CA ARG A 113 -4.81 13.57 11.72
C ARG A 113 -4.74 14.96 12.37
N ASN A 114 -5.39 15.95 11.77
CA ASN A 114 -5.43 17.33 12.26
C ASN A 114 -6.70 17.66 13.07
N SER A 115 -7.61 16.70 13.25
CA SER A 115 -8.89 16.90 13.96
C SER A 115 -8.79 16.72 15.48
N ILE A 116 -7.58 16.52 16.02
CA ILE A 116 -7.36 16.63 17.46
C ILE A 116 -7.42 18.11 17.81
N ILE A 117 -8.61 18.60 18.09
CA ILE A 117 -8.78 19.79 18.92
C ILE A 117 -8.09 19.44 20.24
N PRO A 118 -7.04 20.16 20.69
CA PRO A 118 -6.55 19.97 22.04
C PRO A 118 -7.69 20.38 22.96
N THR A 119 -8.33 19.41 23.60
CA THR A 119 -9.30 19.61 24.68
C THR A 119 -8.58 20.14 25.94
N CYS A 120 -7.80 21.22 25.79
CA CYS A 120 -7.08 21.90 26.85
C CYS A 120 -7.61 23.31 27.12
N GLU A 121 -8.52 23.85 26.30
CA GLU A 121 -9.12 25.17 26.55
C GLU A 121 -10.46 25.13 27.30
N ALA A 122 -10.88 23.96 27.81
CA ALA A 122 -12.08 23.83 28.65
C ALA A 122 -11.79 23.64 30.15
N LEU A 123 -10.54 23.86 30.59
CA LEU A 123 -10.11 23.70 31.99
C LEU A 123 -9.53 24.96 32.65
N PHE A 124 -9.75 26.16 32.08
CA PHE A 124 -9.43 27.43 32.74
C PHE A 124 -10.60 28.41 32.68
#